data_AF-A0A4Y2IEW0-F1
#
_entry.id   AF-A0A4Y2IEW0-F1
#
_cell.length_a   1.000
_cell.length_b   1.000
_cell.length_c   1.000
_cell.angle_alpha   90.00
_cell.angle_beta   90.00
_cell.angle_gamma   90.00
#
_symmetry.space_group_name_H-M   'P 1'
#
loop_
_entity.id
_entity.type
_entity.pdbx_description
1 polymer ?
#
loop_
_entity_poly.entity_id
_entity_poly.type
_entity_poly.pdbx_seq_one_letter_code
_entity_poly.pdbx_strand_id
1 'polypeptide(L)'
;MERLILESAPKNLKSNTRNILNYFKNSQDLMHWTPKGELIYKGKNVKNSNVLDLIKSLQTSSNKAHPPGFDMFLQGLLEMNFPKSFIKNSSLELDSEIKKEEIPPKRRKHTNAKSSEWLSFPNTRRKK
;
A
#
# COMPACT_ATOMS: atom_id res chain seq x y z
N MET A 1 -20.35 7.32 -6.78
CA MET A 1 -19.17 6.56 -6.30
C MET A 1 -19.26 6.14 -4.84
N GLU A 2 -19.59 7.02 -3.89
CA GLU A 2 -19.61 6.67 -2.46
C GLU A 2 -20.45 5.42 -2.13
N ARG A 3 -21.65 5.30 -2.72
CA ARG A 3 -22.52 4.12 -2.53
C ARG A 3 -21.84 2.82 -2.98
N LEU A 4 -21.17 2.82 -4.12
CA LEU A 4 -20.45 1.67 -4.66
C LEU A 4 -19.29 1.24 -3.73
N ILE A 5 -18.58 2.21 -3.18
CA ILE A 5 -17.50 1.96 -2.21
C ILE A 5 -18.09 1.28 -0.95
N LEU A 6 -19.18 1.81 -0.41
CA LEU A 6 -19.87 1.26 0.76
C LEU A 6 -20.47 -0.13 0.52
N GLU A 7 -21.00 -0.38 -0.67
CA GLU A 7 -21.54 -1.70 -1.05
C GLU A 7 -20.44 -2.74 -1.19
N SER A 8 -19.28 -2.35 -1.73
CA SER A 8 -18.12 -3.23 -1.92
C SER A 8 -17.36 -3.56 -0.63
N ALA A 9 -17.63 -2.83 0.46
CA ALA A 9 -16.93 -3.01 1.73
C ALA A 9 -17.46 -4.24 2.51
N PRO A 10 -16.58 -4.99 3.20
CA PRO A 10 -16.99 -6.09 4.08
C PRO A 10 -17.98 -5.63 5.16
N LYS A 11 -18.97 -6.46 5.50
CA LYS A 11 -20.07 -6.08 6.42
C LYS A 11 -19.58 -5.52 7.77
N ASN A 12 -18.54 -6.11 8.33
CA ASN A 12 -17.90 -5.69 9.58
C ASN A 12 -17.14 -4.35 9.48
N LEU A 13 -16.75 -3.94 8.26
CA LEU A 13 -15.98 -2.73 8.01
C LEU A 13 -16.80 -1.59 7.42
N LYS A 14 -18.06 -1.82 7.02
CA LYS A 14 -18.93 -0.79 6.41
C LYS A 14 -19.04 0.48 7.25
N SER A 15 -19.17 0.36 8.57
CA SER A 15 -19.22 1.52 9.47
C SER A 15 -17.91 2.31 9.43
N ASN A 16 -16.78 1.61 9.49
CA ASN A 16 -15.46 2.23 9.34
C ASN A 16 -15.32 2.91 7.96
N THR A 17 -15.72 2.24 6.87
CA THR A 17 -15.68 2.82 5.51
C THR A 17 -16.52 4.09 5.41
N ARG A 18 -17.70 4.14 6.03
CA ARG A 18 -18.52 5.35 6.10
C ARG A 18 -17.78 6.48 6.82
N ASN A 19 -17.13 6.18 7.95
CA ASN A 19 -16.36 7.18 8.69
C ASN A 19 -15.18 7.72 7.89
N ILE A 20 -14.45 6.84 7.19
CA ILE A 20 -13.37 7.22 6.27
C ILE A 20 -13.89 8.18 5.18
N LEU A 21 -14.99 7.81 4.51
CA LEU A 21 -15.58 8.65 3.46
C LEU A 21 -16.08 9.99 3.99
N ASN A 22 -16.68 10.01 5.19
CA ASN A 22 -17.09 11.25 5.82
C ASN A 22 -15.90 12.16 6.16
N TYR A 23 -14.76 11.59 6.58
CA TYR A 23 -13.55 12.37 6.80
C TYR A 23 -13.05 13.03 5.51
N PHE A 24 -13.05 12.28 4.39
CA PHE A 24 -12.65 12.81 3.09
C PHE A 24 -13.56 13.92 2.55
N LYS A 25 -14.84 13.94 2.93
CA LYS A 25 -15.76 15.04 2.57
C LYS A 25 -15.29 16.39 3.11
N ASN A 26 -14.63 16.40 4.27
CA ASN A 26 -14.15 17.61 4.91
C ASN A 26 -12.81 18.10 4.32
N SER A 27 -12.16 17.30 3.46
CA SER A 27 -10.80 17.54 2.98
C SER A 27 -10.70 17.50 1.44
N GLN A 28 -11.79 17.86 0.76
CA GLN A 28 -11.88 17.78 -0.70
C GLN A 28 -10.85 18.67 -1.42
N ASP A 29 -10.34 19.71 -0.76
CA ASP A 29 -9.30 20.59 -1.31
C ASP A 29 -7.98 19.87 -1.58
N LEU A 30 -7.63 18.88 -0.76
CA LEU A 30 -6.35 18.17 -0.88
C LEU A 30 -6.49 16.87 -1.67
N MET A 31 -7.55 16.11 -1.40
CA MET A 31 -7.75 14.79 -1.98
C MET A 31 -9.22 14.51 -2.21
N HIS A 32 -9.56 14.19 -3.46
CA HIS A 32 -10.90 13.78 -3.86
C HIS A 32 -10.80 12.75 -4.99
N TRP A 33 -11.93 12.34 -5.59
CA TRP A 33 -11.94 11.37 -6.67
C TRP A 33 -12.92 11.76 -7.78
N THR A 34 -12.66 11.26 -8.97
CA THR A 34 -13.55 11.42 -10.12
C THR A 34 -14.81 10.56 -9.99
N PRO A 35 -15.85 10.80 -10.80
CA PRO A 35 -17.00 9.90 -10.89
C PRO A 35 -16.64 8.47 -11.32
N LYS A 36 -15.49 8.26 -11.96
CA LYS A 36 -14.96 6.95 -12.34
C LYS A 36 -14.21 6.24 -11.21
N GLY A 37 -13.94 6.94 -10.11
CA GLY A 37 -13.17 6.42 -8.98
C GLY A 37 -11.66 6.67 -9.06
N GLU A 38 -11.18 7.45 -10.04
CA GLU A 38 -9.77 7.86 -10.10
C GLU A 38 -9.47 8.90 -9.03
N LEU A 39 -8.33 8.75 -8.35
CA LEU A 39 -7.84 9.66 -7.32
C LEU A 39 -7.37 10.98 -7.94
N ILE A 40 -7.83 12.10 -7.37
CA ILE A 40 -7.29 13.42 -7.63
C ILE A 40 -6.59 13.90 -6.36
N TYR A 41 -5.30 14.18 -6.47
CA TYR A 41 -4.46 14.64 -5.37
C TYR A 41 -3.81 15.97 -5.74
N LYS A 42 -4.07 17.03 -4.96
CA LYS A 42 -3.61 18.41 -5.22
C LYS A 42 -3.89 18.87 -6.65
N GLY A 43 -5.10 18.59 -7.14
CA GLY A 43 -5.53 18.91 -8.50
C GLY A 43 -4.91 18.05 -9.61
N LYS A 44 -4.04 17.08 -9.30
CA LYS A 44 -3.47 16.14 -10.27
C LYS A 44 -4.26 14.84 -10.28
N ASN A 45 -4.76 14.44 -11.45
CA ASN A 45 -5.42 13.15 -11.62
C ASN A 45 -4.39 12.02 -11.69
N VAL A 46 -4.52 11.04 -10.81
CA VAL A 46 -3.69 9.84 -10.76
C VAL A 46 -4.33 8.78 -11.65
N LYS A 47 -3.85 8.69 -12.90
CA LYS A 47 -4.39 7.75 -13.88
C LYS A 47 -4.30 6.31 -13.41
N ASN A 48 -5.28 5.50 -13.82
CA ASN A 48 -5.41 4.08 -13.49
C ASN A 48 -5.60 3.76 -12.00
N SER A 49 -5.73 4.78 -11.14
CA SER A 49 -6.06 4.56 -9.73
C SER A 49 -7.54 4.26 -9.54
N ASN A 50 -7.85 3.52 -8.48
CA ASN A 50 -9.21 3.22 -8.09
C ASN A 50 -9.37 3.40 -6.58
N VAL A 51 -10.13 4.42 -6.18
CA VAL A 51 -10.41 4.77 -4.79
C VAL A 51 -10.98 3.61 -3.98
N LEU A 52 -11.73 2.72 -4.63
CA LEU A 52 -12.30 1.55 -3.99
C LEU A 52 -11.18 0.58 -3.55
N ASP A 53 -10.19 0.34 -4.42
CA ASP A 53 -9.06 -0.52 -4.13
C ASP A 53 -8.11 0.14 -3.11
N LEU A 54 -7.94 1.47 -3.18
CA LEU A 54 -7.17 2.26 -2.22
C LEU A 54 -7.76 2.21 -0.81
N ILE A 55 -9.08 2.34 -0.67
CA ILE A 55 -9.74 2.23 0.64
C ILE A 55 -9.69 0.79 1.16
N LYS A 56 -9.85 -0.20 0.28
CA LYS A 56 -9.72 -1.62 0.66
C LYS A 56 -8.33 -1.93 1.19
N SER A 57 -7.27 -1.39 0.59
CA SER A 57 -5.90 -1.61 1.06
C SER A 57 -5.60 -0.91 2.39
N LEU A 58 -6.35 0.12 2.80
CA LEU A 58 -6.27 0.68 4.16
C LEU A 58 -6.90 -0.22 5.22
N GLN A 59 -7.96 -0.93 4.86
CA GLN A 59 -8.74 -1.72 5.81
C GLN A 59 -8.28 -3.17 5.90
N THR A 60 -7.75 -3.71 4.81
CA THR A 60 -7.41 -5.13 4.70
C THR A 60 -5.94 -5.26 4.32
N SER A 61 -5.16 -5.95 5.16
CA SER A 61 -3.82 -6.39 4.77
C SER A 61 -3.95 -7.43 3.66
N SER A 62 -3.19 -7.25 2.59
CA SER A 62 -3.21 -8.14 1.45
C SER A 62 -1.78 -8.40 1.03
N ASN A 63 -1.45 -9.67 0.74
CA ASN A 63 -0.16 -10.06 0.18
C ASN A 63 -0.01 -9.63 -1.30
N LYS A 64 -1.05 -9.01 -1.88
CA LYS A 64 -1.02 -8.50 -3.25
C LYS A 64 -0.29 -7.16 -3.30
N ALA A 65 0.31 -6.88 -4.46
CA ALA A 65 0.87 -5.57 -4.73
C ALA A 65 -0.18 -4.47 -4.54
N HIS A 66 0.26 -3.34 -3.99
CA HIS A 66 -0.60 -2.18 -3.82
C HIS A 66 -1.14 -1.67 -5.16
N PRO A 67 -2.39 -1.17 -5.18
CA PRO A 67 -2.96 -0.62 -6.40
C PRO A 67 -2.20 0.64 -6.86
N PRO A 68 -2.25 0.96 -8.16
CA PRO A 68 -1.65 2.19 -8.67
C PRO A 68 -2.20 3.43 -7.97
N GLY A 69 -1.30 4.35 -7.62
CA GLY A 69 -1.64 5.57 -6.88
C GLY A 69 -1.71 5.40 -5.36
N PHE A 70 -1.41 4.22 -4.82
CA PHE A 70 -1.42 3.99 -3.37
C PHE A 70 -0.40 4.84 -2.61
N ASP A 71 0.80 5.05 -3.16
CA ASP A 71 1.82 5.88 -2.51
C ASP A 71 1.38 7.35 -2.40
N MET A 72 0.79 7.89 -3.47
CA MET A 72 0.22 9.26 -3.47
C MET A 72 -0.97 9.36 -2.51
N PHE A 73 -1.75 8.29 -2.40
CA PHE A 73 -2.85 8.19 -1.46
C PHE A 73 -2.37 8.21 -0.01
N LEU A 74 -1.37 7.41 0.35
CA LEU A 74 -0.73 7.43 1.67
C LEU A 74 -0.12 8.80 2.00
N GLN A 75 0.53 9.42 1.02
CA GLN A 75 1.08 10.75 1.20
C GLN A 75 -0.02 11.77 1.52
N GLY A 76 -1.14 11.76 0.81
CA GLY A 76 -2.23 12.68 1.13
C GLY A 76 -2.91 12.38 2.47
N LEU A 77 -2.98 11.11 2.88
CA LEU A 77 -3.44 10.73 4.23
C LEU A 77 -2.52 11.30 5.33
N LEU A 78 -1.22 11.31 5.12
CA LEU A 78 -0.27 11.94 6.03
C LEU A 78 -0.47 13.46 6.08
N GLU A 79 -0.60 14.10 4.92
CA GLU A 79 -0.74 15.56 4.85
C GLU A 79 -2.06 16.07 5.45
N MET A 80 -3.14 15.29 5.38
CA MET A 80 -4.43 15.64 5.98
C MET A 80 -4.54 15.25 7.47
N ASN A 81 -3.44 14.82 8.10
CA ASN A 81 -3.41 14.29 9.47
C ASN A 81 -4.48 13.21 9.70
N PHE A 82 -4.58 12.25 8.78
CA PHE A 82 -5.62 11.24 8.83
C PHE A 82 -5.52 10.36 10.09
N PRO A 83 -6.62 10.13 10.84
CA PRO A 83 -6.57 9.35 12.06
C PRO A 83 -6.19 7.88 11.79
N LYS A 84 -5.07 7.45 12.39
CA LYS A 84 -4.57 6.06 12.32
C LYS A 84 -5.60 5.03 12.81
N SER A 85 -6.55 5.43 13.68
CA SER A 85 -7.64 4.58 14.19
C SER A 85 -8.53 3.97 13.09
N PHE A 86 -8.64 4.66 11.95
CA PHE A 86 -9.41 4.21 10.80
C PHE A 86 -8.65 3.20 9.93
N ILE A 87 -7.32 3.18 10.02
CA ILE A 87 -6.45 2.24 9.32
C ILE A 87 -6.47 0.93 10.10
N LYS A 88 -7.06 -0.11 9.51
CA LYS A 88 -7.14 -1.45 10.11
C LYS A 88 -6.07 -2.40 9.59
N ASN A 89 -5.43 -2.05 8.48
CA ASN A 89 -4.30 -2.77 7.96
C ASN A 89 -3.07 -2.49 8.85
N SER A 90 -2.72 -3.46 9.70
CA SER A 90 -1.55 -3.42 10.59
C SER A 90 -0.21 -3.48 9.86
N SER A 91 -0.21 -3.81 8.55
CA SER A 91 1.00 -3.83 7.72
C SER A 91 1.35 -2.46 7.13
N LEU A 92 0.47 -1.46 7.29
CA LEU A 92 0.78 -0.09 6.90
C LEU A 92 1.51 0.58 8.05
N GLU A 93 2.83 0.58 8.00
CA GLU A 93 3.66 1.46 8.82
C GLU A 93 3.45 2.88 8.31
N LEU A 94 2.38 3.53 8.79
CA LEU A 94 2.20 4.97 8.65
C LEU A 94 3.08 5.68 9.70
N ASP A 95 4.34 5.27 9.78
CA ASP A 95 5.31 5.93 10.64
C ASP A 95 5.73 7.20 9.94
N SER A 96 5.62 8.27 10.71
CA SER A 96 5.96 9.63 10.36
C SER A 96 7.46 9.73 10.13
N GLU A 97 7.95 9.16 9.03
CA GLU A 97 9.28 9.41 8.53
C GLU A 97 9.16 10.02 7.16
N ILE A 98 9.31 11.34 7.16
CA ILE A 98 9.75 12.14 6.03
C ILE A 98 11.11 11.58 5.60
N LYS A 99 11.12 10.46 4.89
CA LYS A 99 12.26 10.03 4.08
C LYS A 99 11.85 10.23 2.64
N LYS A 100 12.39 11.32 2.09
CA LYS A 100 12.37 11.66 0.68
C LYS A 100 12.76 10.42 -0.13
N GLU A 101 12.04 10.19 -1.22
CA GLU A 101 12.45 9.44 -2.41
C GLU A 101 13.38 8.23 -2.19
N GLU A 102 12.82 7.01 -2.14
CA GLU A 102 13.54 5.83 -2.64
C GLU A 102 12.61 4.95 -3.49
N ILE A 103 12.74 5.12 -4.80
CA ILE A 103 12.71 4.16 -5.92
C ILE A 103 12.02 2.81 -5.61
N PRO A 104 11.00 2.39 -6.41
CA PRO A 104 10.30 1.12 -6.18
C PRO A 104 11.25 -0.10 -6.24
N PRO A 105 11.05 -1.12 -5.39
CA PRO A 105 11.95 -2.26 -5.32
C PRO A 105 11.88 -3.07 -6.62
N LYS A 106 12.97 -2.99 -7.39
CA LYS A 106 13.21 -3.82 -8.57
C LYS A 106 13.18 -5.28 -8.14
N ARG A 107 12.12 -6.02 -8.51
CA ARG A 107 12.01 -7.47 -8.34
C ARG A 107 13.31 -8.13 -8.80
N ARG A 108 14.09 -8.66 -7.85
CA ARG A 108 15.27 -9.47 -8.16
C ARG A 108 14.78 -10.74 -8.86
N LYS A 109 15.00 -10.84 -10.17
CA LYS A 109 14.86 -12.11 -10.88
C LYS A 109 15.91 -13.06 -10.29
N HIS A 110 15.47 -14.18 -9.73
CA HIS A 110 16.36 -15.23 -9.27
C HIS A 110 17.02 -15.86 -10.50
N THR A 111 18.25 -15.43 -10.82
CA THR A 111 19.06 -16.13 -11.81
C THR A 111 19.62 -17.38 -11.13
N ASN A 112 19.18 -18.55 -11.58
CA ASN A 112 19.72 -19.83 -11.16
C ASN A 112 21.18 -19.93 -11.65
N ALA A 113 22.13 -19.57 -10.80
CA ALA A 113 23.54 -19.80 -11.05
C ALA A 113 23.88 -21.24 -10.65
N LYS A 114 24.31 -22.02 -11.65
CA LYS A 114 24.89 -23.36 -11.52
C LYS A 114 25.88 -23.41 -10.35
N SER A 115 25.56 -24.20 -9.33
CA SER A 115 26.49 -24.58 -8.26
C SER A 115 27.50 -25.59 -8.82
N SER A 116 28.58 -25.09 -9.42
CA SER A 116 29.78 -25.88 -9.69
C SER A 116 30.92 -25.33 -8.84
N GLU A 117 31.29 -26.09 -7.80
CA GLU A 117 32.60 -26.16 -7.13
C GLU A 117 32.39 -26.49 -5.65
N TRP A 118 32.22 -27.78 -5.37
CA TRP A 118 32.49 -28.30 -4.03
C TRP A 118 34.00 -28.19 -3.81
N LEU A 119 34.38 -27.27 -2.92
CA LEU A 119 35.72 -27.15 -2.37
C LEU A 119 36.12 -28.49 -1.73
N SER A 120 37.10 -29.16 -2.33
CA SER A 120 37.77 -30.33 -1.75
C SER A 120 38.55 -29.92 -0.51
N PHE A 121 38.23 -30.50 0.65
CA PHE A 121 39.09 -30.43 1.84
C PHE A 121 39.95 -31.69 1.93
N PRO A 122 41.28 -31.58 2.14
CA PRO A 122 42.12 -32.74 2.39
C PRO A 122 41.94 -33.21 3.83
N ASN A 123 41.40 -34.42 4.01
CA ASN A 123 41.31 -35.05 5.32
C ASN A 123 42.66 -35.68 5.68
N THR A 124 43.45 -34.98 6.50
CA THR A 124 44.53 -35.62 7.26
C THR A 124 44.05 -35.86 8.68
N ARG A 125 44.04 -37.13 9.10
CA ARG A 125 44.27 -37.51 10.51
C ARG A 125 44.58 -39.00 10.66
N ARG A 126 45.83 -39.24 11.07
CA ARG A 126 46.34 -40.46 11.71
C ARG A 126 45.45 -40.92 12.86
N LYS A 127 45.29 -42.24 13.03
CA LYS A 127 45.52 -43.12 14.22
C LYS A 127 45.25 -44.56 13.72
N LYS A 128 45.94 -45.63 14.10
CA LYS A 128 46.81 -45.94 15.22
C LYS A 128 47.74 -47.07 14.78
#